data_AF-A0A431I1U5-F1
#
_entry.id   AF-A0A431I1U5-F1
#
_cell.length_a   1.000
_cell.length_b   1.000
_cell.length_c   1.000
_cell.angle_alpha   90.00
_cell.angle_beta   90.00
_cell.angle_gamma   90.00
#
_symmetry.space_group_name_H-M   'P 1'
#
loop_
_entity.id
_entity.type
_entity.pdbx_description
1 polymer ?
#
loop_
_entity_poly.entity_id
_entity_poly.type
_entity_poly.pdbx_seq_one_letter_code
_entity_poly.pdbx_strand_id
1 'polypeptide(L)'
;MNAPLLPHPACPEILDGNEAAARVAYAASEVVAIYPITPASSMGEYADEWAARGKPNLWGALPQVVEMQSEGGAAGAVHGALAAGALATSFTASQGLLLMIPNLYKIAGELTPFVLHVAARTLATHALSIFGDHSD
;
A
#
# COMPACT_ATOMS: atom_id res chain seq x y z
N MET A 1 16.53 10.56 29.09
CA MET A 1 16.29 10.17 27.68
C MET A 1 14.83 10.50 27.40
N ASN A 2 14.59 11.61 26.71
CA ASN A 2 13.25 12.19 26.56
C ASN A 2 12.41 11.31 25.62
N ALA A 3 11.27 10.83 26.12
CA ALA A 3 10.21 10.29 25.28
C ALA A 3 9.80 11.37 24.26
N PRO A 4 9.56 11.02 22.98
CA PRO A 4 9.05 11.99 22.03
C PRO A 4 7.67 12.43 22.52
N LEU A 5 7.53 13.74 22.72
CA LEU A 5 6.27 14.39 23.06
C LEU A 5 5.22 13.98 22.03
N LEU A 6 4.12 13.37 22.49
CA LEU A 6 2.94 13.15 21.65
C LEU A 6 2.57 14.50 21.02
N PRO A 7 2.38 14.57 19.70
CA PRO A 7 2.04 15.82 19.05
C PRO A 7 0.73 16.37 19.63
N HIS A 8 0.71 17.68 19.83
CA HIS A 8 -0.46 18.52 20.14
C HIS A 8 -1.72 18.02 19.40
N PRO A 9 -2.96 18.19 19.92
CA PRO A 9 -4.18 17.86 19.17
C PRO A 9 -4.07 18.44 17.76
N ALA A 10 -3.92 17.55 16.77
CA ALA A 10 -3.58 17.92 15.42
C ALA A 10 -4.63 18.90 14.89
N CYS A 11 -4.18 19.99 14.28
CA CYS A 11 -5.07 20.85 13.52
C CYS A 11 -5.79 19.97 12.48
N PRO A 12 -7.12 20.09 12.31
CA PRO A 12 -7.82 19.33 11.29
C PRO A 12 -7.21 19.62 9.91
N GLU A 13 -6.72 18.57 9.26
CA GLU A 13 -6.14 18.64 7.93
C GLU A 13 -7.16 18.19 6.88
N ILE A 14 -7.16 18.82 5.71
CA ILE A 14 -7.98 18.42 4.57
C ILE A 14 -7.12 17.51 3.70
N LEU A 15 -7.54 16.25 3.57
CA LEU A 15 -6.87 15.19 2.82
C LEU A 15 -7.88 14.48 1.93
N ASP A 16 -7.42 13.95 0.81
CA ASP A 16 -8.19 12.97 0.04
C ASP A 16 -8.06 11.56 0.65
N GLY A 17 -8.85 10.61 0.13
CA GLY A 17 -8.87 9.24 0.63
C GLY A 17 -7.56 8.49 0.43
N ASN A 18 -6.83 8.76 -0.65
CA ASN A 18 -5.56 8.09 -0.94
C ASN A 18 -4.47 8.58 0.01
N GLU A 19 -4.37 9.89 0.24
CA GLU A 19 -3.42 10.43 1.22
C GLU A 19 -3.73 9.90 2.63
N ALA A 20 -5.01 9.85 3.00
CA ALA A 20 -5.44 9.32 4.29
C ALA A 20 -5.02 7.84 4.48
N ALA A 21 -5.27 7.00 3.47
CA ALA A 21 -4.90 5.59 3.48
C ALA A 21 -3.38 5.40 3.50
N ALA A 22 -2.66 6.11 2.63
CA ALA A 22 -1.21 6.04 2.55
C ALA A 22 -0.55 6.42 3.87
N ARG A 23 -1.03 7.46 4.57
CA ARG A 23 -0.48 7.89 5.87
C ARG A 23 -0.46 6.76 6.89
N VAL A 24 -1.54 5.99 6.98
CA VAL A 24 -1.63 4.84 7.90
C VAL A 24 -0.80 3.67 7.38
N ALA A 25 -0.91 3.34 6.09
CA ALA A 25 -0.19 2.24 5.47
C ALA A 25 1.34 2.39 5.65
N TYR A 26 1.86 3.59 5.38
CA TYR A 26 3.27 3.93 5.52
C TYR A 26 3.74 3.83 6.97
N ALA A 27 2.96 4.38 7.90
CA ALA A 27 3.29 4.36 9.32
C ALA A 27 3.32 2.93 9.89
N ALA A 28 2.50 2.02 9.35
CA ALA A 28 2.35 0.64 9.82
C ALA A 28 3.10 -0.40 8.97
N SER A 29 4.00 0.01 8.08
CA SER A 29 4.75 -0.91 7.20
C SER A 29 6.25 -0.67 7.24
N GLU A 30 7.02 -1.73 6.98
CA GLU A 30 8.47 -1.72 6.79
C GLU A 30 8.82 -1.89 5.31
N VAL A 31 7.99 -2.60 4.54
CA VAL A 31 8.14 -2.78 3.10
C VAL A 31 6.85 -2.36 2.39
N VAL A 32 7.00 -1.60 1.31
CA VAL A 32 5.88 -1.15 0.46
C VAL A 32 6.22 -1.52 -0.98
N ALA A 33 5.68 -2.64 -1.46
CA ALA A 33 5.87 -3.02 -2.85
C ALA A 33 4.73 -2.42 -3.68
N ILE A 34 5.07 -1.74 -4.78
CA ILE A 34 4.11 -0.95 -5.56
C ILE A 34 4.20 -1.26 -7.05
N TYR A 35 3.11 -0.96 -7.75
CA TYR A 35 3.07 -0.81 -9.20
C TYR A 35 1.97 0.20 -9.54
N PRO A 36 2.20 1.16 -10.45
CA PRO A 36 1.26 2.26 -10.68
C PRO A 36 0.00 1.82 -11.44
N ILE A 37 -1.17 1.98 -10.82
CA ILE A 37 -2.49 1.84 -11.46
C ILE A 37 -3.49 2.90 -10.96
N THR A 38 -4.07 3.71 -11.86
CA THR A 38 -5.09 4.71 -11.52
C THR A 38 -6.35 4.04 -10.97
N PRO A 39 -7.03 4.52 -9.91
CA PRO A 39 -6.74 5.73 -9.12
C PRO A 39 -5.86 5.49 -7.89
N ALA A 40 -5.25 4.30 -7.72
CA ALA A 40 -4.46 3.96 -6.53
C ALA A 40 -3.01 4.50 -6.54
N SER A 41 -2.50 4.94 -7.70
CA SER A 41 -1.10 5.34 -7.88
C SER A 41 -0.61 6.39 -6.88
N SER A 42 -1.45 7.37 -6.52
CA SER A 42 -1.03 8.44 -5.61
C SER A 42 -0.69 7.93 -4.21
N MET A 43 -1.25 6.80 -3.75
CA MET A 43 -0.85 6.19 -2.48
C MET A 43 0.62 5.74 -2.49
N GLY A 44 1.06 5.14 -3.61
CA GLY A 44 2.45 4.72 -3.80
C GLY A 44 3.39 5.90 -3.94
N GLU A 45 2.96 6.94 -4.67
CA GLU A 45 3.72 8.19 -4.84
C GLU A 45 3.95 8.90 -3.49
N TYR A 46 2.93 9.00 -2.63
CA TYR A 46 3.09 9.56 -1.29
C TYR A 46 4.05 8.74 -0.43
N ALA A 47 3.95 7.40 -0.48
CA ALA A 47 4.86 6.53 0.25
C ALA A 47 6.32 6.71 -0.20
N ASP A 48 6.56 6.77 -1.50
CA ASP A 48 7.89 7.00 -2.08
C ASP A 48 8.45 8.37 -1.68
N GLU A 49 7.64 9.43 -1.80
CA GLU A 49 8.00 10.80 -1.40
C GLU A 49 8.40 10.87 0.08
N TRP A 50 7.62 10.22 0.96
CA TRP A 50 7.92 10.19 2.40
C TRP A 50 9.19 9.41 2.72
N ALA A 51 9.42 8.28 2.04
CA ALA A 51 10.66 7.50 2.18
C ALA A 51 11.88 8.30 1.70
N ALA A 52 11.78 8.95 0.54
CA ALA A 52 12.83 9.82 -0.01
C ALA A 52 13.16 11.00 0.92
N ARG A 53 12.17 11.49 1.69
CA ARG A 53 12.35 12.53 2.72
C ARG A 53 12.87 12.00 4.06
N GLY A 54 13.09 10.71 4.20
CA GLY A 54 13.55 10.11 5.45
C GLY A 54 12.50 10.14 6.56
N LYS A 55 11.20 10.10 6.23
CA LYS A 55 10.13 10.04 7.23
C LYS A 55 10.11 8.64 7.87
N PRO A 56 10.28 8.50 9.19
CA PRO A 56 10.21 7.17 9.82
C PRO A 56 8.77 6.68 9.95
N ASN A 57 8.60 5.36 10.02
CA ASN A 57 7.36 4.68 10.41
C ASN A 57 7.18 4.65 11.94
N LEU A 58 6.15 3.95 12.43
CA LEU A 58 5.84 3.85 13.87
C LEU A 58 6.97 3.24 14.71
N TRP A 59 7.84 2.44 14.11
CA TRP A 59 8.97 1.80 14.79
C TRP A 59 10.27 2.61 14.67
N GLY A 60 10.24 3.78 14.05
CA GLY A 60 11.44 4.60 13.82
C GLY A 60 12.30 4.12 12.64
N ALA A 61 11.85 3.11 11.89
CA ALA A 61 12.53 2.61 10.69
C ALA A 61 12.06 3.39 9.45
N LEU A 62 12.89 3.41 8.40
CA LEU A 62 12.51 3.95 7.09
C LEU A 62 11.89 2.84 6.25
N PRO A 63 10.59 2.93 5.88
CA PRO A 63 9.98 1.96 4.98
C PRO A 63 10.72 1.88 3.64
N GLN A 64 10.95 0.67 3.17
CA GLN A 64 11.50 0.43 1.84
C GLN A 64 10.37 0.41 0.82
N VAL A 65 10.35 1.40 -0.07
CA VAL A 65 9.40 1.46 -1.19
C VAL A 65 10.07 0.86 -2.42
N VAL A 66 9.44 -0.13 -3.05
CA VAL A 66 10.00 -0.83 -4.22
C VAL A 66 8.95 -0.93 -5.31
N GLU A 67 9.25 -0.36 -6.47
CA GLU A 67 8.44 -0.54 -7.67
C GLU A 67 8.79 -1.86 -8.37
N MET A 68 7.77 -2.68 -8.62
CA MET A 68 7.90 -3.96 -9.31
C MET A 68 7.54 -3.83 -10.79
N GLN A 69 7.68 -4.89 -11.58
CA GLN A 69 7.34 -4.88 -13.00
C GLN A 69 5.82 -5.01 -13.29
N SER A 70 5.03 -5.43 -12.31
CA SER A 70 3.57 -5.56 -12.37
C SER A 70 2.99 -5.75 -10.97
N GLU A 71 1.67 -5.64 -10.82
CA GLU A 71 0.97 -5.92 -9.57
C GLU A 71 1.13 -7.38 -9.11
N GLY A 72 1.23 -8.33 -10.05
CA GLY A 72 1.57 -9.72 -9.70
C GLY A 72 2.97 -9.85 -9.12
N GLY A 73 3.93 -9.05 -9.63
CA GLY A 73 5.26 -8.91 -9.05
C GLY A 73 5.25 -8.26 -7.66
N ALA A 74 4.48 -7.19 -7.50
CA ALA A 74 4.27 -6.52 -6.22
C ALA A 74 3.69 -7.48 -5.16
N ALA A 75 2.66 -8.26 -5.50
CA ALA A 75 2.10 -9.24 -4.58
C ALA A 75 3.10 -10.36 -4.21
N GLY A 76 3.94 -10.79 -5.15
CA GLY A 76 5.02 -11.75 -4.87
C GLY A 76 6.10 -11.17 -3.94
N ALA A 77 6.47 -9.90 -4.14
CA ALA A 77 7.41 -9.20 -3.27
C ALA A 77 6.84 -9.01 -1.85
N VAL A 78 5.56 -8.63 -1.73
CA VAL A 78 4.84 -8.59 -0.45
C VAL A 78 4.86 -9.96 0.22
N HIS A 79 4.49 -11.02 -0.50
CA HIS A 79 4.46 -12.37 0.06
C HIS A 79 5.84 -12.78 0.59
N GLY A 80 6.91 -12.53 -0.16
CA GLY A 80 8.27 -12.78 0.27
C GLY A 80 8.69 -11.97 1.51
N ALA A 81 8.34 -10.69 1.56
CA ALA A 81 8.63 -9.82 2.70
C ALA A 81 7.91 -10.29 3.98
N LEU A 82 6.62 -10.65 3.86
CA LEU A 82 5.83 -11.20 4.96
C LEU A 82 6.41 -12.53 5.47
N ALA A 83 6.77 -13.43 4.56
CA ALA A 83 7.38 -14.72 4.90
C ALA A 83 8.76 -14.56 5.58
N ALA A 84 9.49 -13.48 5.25
CA ALA A 84 10.75 -13.12 5.90
C ALA A 84 10.56 -12.42 7.27
N GLY A 85 9.33 -12.09 7.65
CA GLY A 85 8.98 -11.50 8.95
C GLY A 85 8.86 -9.97 8.97
N ALA A 86 8.89 -9.31 7.82
CA ALA A 86 8.68 -7.86 7.73
C ALA A 86 7.19 -7.53 7.56
N LEU A 87 6.75 -6.40 8.13
CA LEU A 87 5.40 -5.88 7.88
C LEU A 87 5.35 -5.21 6.50
N ALA A 88 4.52 -5.76 5.61
CA ALA A 88 4.45 -5.30 4.23
C ALA A 88 3.05 -4.85 3.83
N THR A 89 2.97 -3.88 2.93
CA THR A 89 1.73 -3.40 2.32
C THR A 89 1.90 -3.14 0.82
N SER A 90 0.77 -2.94 0.14
CA SER A 90 0.71 -2.55 -1.27
C SER A 90 -0.56 -1.74 -1.53
N PHE A 91 -0.56 -1.02 -2.65
CA PHE A 91 -1.69 -0.24 -3.16
C PHE A 91 -2.09 -0.78 -4.53
N THR A 92 -3.38 -0.96 -4.81
CA THR A 92 -3.83 -1.47 -6.12
C THR A 92 -5.29 -1.08 -6.42
N ALA A 93 -5.75 -1.43 -7.62
CA ALA A 93 -7.14 -1.27 -8.07
C ALA A 93 -7.40 -2.18 -9.28
N SER A 94 -8.66 -2.60 -9.51
CA SER A 94 -9.12 -3.17 -10.78
C SER A 94 -8.25 -4.33 -11.30
N GLN A 95 -7.73 -4.22 -12.54
CA GLN A 95 -6.90 -5.24 -13.19
C GLN A 95 -5.68 -5.60 -12.35
N GLY A 96 -5.13 -4.65 -11.62
CA GLY A 96 -4.01 -4.87 -10.73
C GLY A 96 -4.35 -5.82 -9.60
N LEU A 97 -5.55 -5.68 -8.99
CA LEU A 97 -6.03 -6.57 -7.95
C LEU A 97 -6.15 -8.02 -8.47
N LEU A 98 -6.66 -8.20 -9.69
CA LEU A 98 -6.76 -9.53 -10.31
C LEU A 98 -5.40 -10.22 -10.45
N LEU A 99 -4.34 -9.48 -10.77
CA LEU A 99 -2.98 -10.02 -10.87
C LEU A 99 -2.39 -10.41 -9.51
N MET A 100 -2.92 -9.85 -8.41
CA MET A 100 -2.49 -10.20 -7.05
C MET A 100 -3.17 -11.47 -6.51
N ILE A 101 -4.34 -11.85 -7.03
CA ILE A 101 -5.17 -12.98 -6.52
C ILE A 101 -4.36 -14.27 -6.25
N PRO A 102 -3.47 -14.76 -7.14
CA PRO A 102 -2.71 -15.97 -6.88
C PRO A 102 -1.86 -15.90 -5.60
N ASN A 103 -1.23 -14.75 -5.34
CA ASN A 103 -0.44 -14.53 -4.12
C ASN A 103 -1.34 -14.30 -2.91
N LEU A 104 -2.51 -13.67 -3.06
CA LEU A 104 -3.46 -13.49 -1.95
C LEU A 104 -3.91 -14.83 -1.36
N TYR A 105 -4.12 -15.86 -2.18
CA TYR A 105 -4.38 -17.22 -1.69
C TYR A 105 -3.23 -17.76 -0.83
N LYS A 106 -1.97 -17.49 -1.20
CA LYS A 106 -0.79 -17.93 -0.44
C LYS A 106 -0.66 -17.18 0.87
N ILE A 107 -0.73 -15.85 0.82
CA ILE A 107 -0.67 -14.95 1.99
C ILE A 107 -1.74 -15.33 3.02
N ALA A 108 -3.00 -15.50 2.56
CA ALA A 108 -4.11 -15.89 3.42
C ALA A 108 -3.96 -17.32 3.95
N GLY A 109 -3.55 -18.27 3.10
CA GLY A 109 -3.34 -19.67 3.51
C GLY A 109 -2.21 -19.85 4.53
N GLU A 110 -1.21 -18.97 4.49
CA GLU A 110 -0.09 -18.93 5.44
C GLU A 110 -0.38 -18.10 6.70
N LEU A 111 -1.59 -17.53 6.81
CA LEU A 111 -2.07 -16.74 7.96
C LEU A 111 -1.12 -15.59 8.34
N THR A 112 -0.56 -14.94 7.31
CA THR A 112 0.37 -13.82 7.49
C THR A 112 -0.40 -12.50 7.66
N PRO A 113 0.01 -11.62 8.60
CA PRO A 113 -0.65 -10.33 8.81
C PRO A 113 -0.38 -9.41 7.62
N PHE A 114 -1.41 -9.06 6.87
CA PHE A 114 -1.29 -8.26 5.66
C PHE A 114 -2.46 -7.30 5.50
N VAL A 115 -2.18 -6.08 5.03
CA VAL A 115 -3.18 -5.09 4.64
C VAL A 115 -2.92 -4.67 3.21
N LEU A 116 -3.93 -4.85 2.35
CA LEU A 116 -3.97 -4.34 0.99
C LEU A 116 -4.93 -3.14 0.93
N HIS A 117 -4.45 -2.02 0.43
CA HIS A 117 -5.26 -0.82 0.25
C HIS A 117 -5.72 -0.73 -1.21
N VAL A 118 -7.04 -0.84 -1.41
CA VAL A 118 -7.65 -0.88 -2.75
C VAL A 118 -8.48 0.37 -2.98
N ALA A 119 -8.14 1.15 -3.99
CA ALA A 119 -9.02 2.20 -4.50
C ALA A 119 -9.95 1.57 -5.54
N ALA A 120 -11.08 1.02 -5.06
CA ALA A 120 -11.97 0.17 -5.83
C ALA A 120 -12.37 0.79 -7.18
N ARG A 121 -12.20 0.03 -8.27
CA ARG A 121 -12.31 0.52 -9.65
C ARG A 121 -12.84 -0.57 -10.58
N THR A 122 -13.72 -0.17 -11.50
CA THR A 122 -14.32 -1.05 -12.51
C THR A 122 -13.32 -1.98 -13.21
N LEU A 123 -13.65 -3.27 -13.33
CA LEU A 123 -12.96 -4.20 -14.21
C LEU A 123 -13.29 -3.93 -15.68
N ALA A 124 -12.27 -4.01 -16.54
CA ALA A 124 -12.48 -3.93 -17.97
C ALA A 124 -13.27 -5.16 -18.46
N THR A 125 -14.50 -4.95 -18.92
CA THR A 125 -15.37 -6.01 -19.45
C THR A 125 -15.60 -5.83 -20.94
N HIS A 126 -16.52 -4.94 -21.32
CA HIS A 126 -16.75 -4.52 -22.71
C HIS A 126 -15.94 -3.27 -23.09
N ALA A 127 -15.51 -2.50 -22.08
CA ALA A 127 -14.68 -1.30 -22.21
C ALA A 127 -13.86 -1.10 -20.93
N LEU A 128 -12.78 -0.32 -21.03
CA LEU A 128 -12.00 0.14 -19.88
C LEU A 128 -12.74 1.27 -19.15
N SER A 129 -12.76 1.22 -17.82
CA SER A 129 -13.21 2.31 -16.96
C SER A 129 -12.18 2.55 -15.85
N ILE A 130 -11.85 3.83 -15.62
CA ILE A 130 -10.98 4.26 -14.53
C ILE A 130 -11.76 4.68 -13.27
N PHE A 131 -13.09 4.57 -13.32
CA PHE A 131 -13.99 5.04 -12.27
C PHE A 131 -14.33 3.95 -11.27
N GLY A 132 -14.87 4.37 -10.12
CA GLY A 132 -15.14 3.51 -8.99
C GLY A 132 -16.41 2.66 -9.15
N ASP A 133 -16.27 1.37 -8.90
CA ASP A 133 -17.31 0.43 -8.47
C ASP A 133 -16.62 -0.70 -7.67
N HIS A 134 -17.32 -1.77 -7.32
CA HIS A 134 -16.77 -2.89 -6.53
C HIS A 134 -16.69 -4.19 -7.35
N SER A 135 -16.42 -4.10 -8.65
CA SER A 135 -16.29 -5.27 -9.51
C SER A 135 -14.93 -5.97 -9.42
N ASP A 136 -13.94 -5.31 -8.81
CA ASP A 136 -12.55 -5.76 -8.72
C ASP A 136 -12.24 -6.77 -7.61
#